data_AF-A0AAU3Z2A9-F1
#
_entry.id   AF-A0AAU3Z2A9-F1
#
_cell.length_a   1.000
_cell.length_b   1.000
_cell.length_c   1.000
_cell.angle_alpha   90.00
_cell.angle_beta   90.00
_cell.angle_gamma   90.00
#
_symmetry.space_group_name_H-M   'P 1'
#
loop_
_entity.id
_entity.type
_entity.pdbx_description
1 polymer ?
#
loop_
_entity_poly.entity_id
_entity_poly.type
_entity_poly.pdbx_seq_one_letter_code
_entity_poly.pdbx_strand_id
1 'polypeptide(L)'
;MPLLDEAEGWSEGELRWRDERDALLLFAKIAGLAPNDFSEVHLWDQTAAHGAFISGLTGTAVQPTLDDIRGWVGARFSGIGETVVRTFASGGGNRSYDFEVTSITDRRVADGREGSLDAYYYHVETQTLVILRYVRPDPNGLFSSDARHRLDEFHSRVRRLPRRARQSADDYSLLEDPLFLRIHEPVPFTVALHRTSSGAIYPYDQVTAAISAAGETSLPGPPVGALTRHLVPTDFARLVRDGWLGARRVPLEVAMGWVEATIDTAGVALVVVDFSLRQRGNGSGIKTQV
;
A
#
# COMPACT_ATOMS: atom_id res chain seq x y z
N MET A 1 -7.10 -16.18 -18.53
CA MET A 1 -6.92 -14.82 -19.05
C MET A 1 -5.74 -14.19 -18.33
N PRO A 2 -4.80 -13.52 -19.02
CA PRO A 2 -3.78 -12.76 -18.31
C PRO A 2 -4.50 -11.63 -17.56
N LEU A 3 -4.18 -11.48 -16.27
CA LEU A 3 -4.78 -10.46 -15.41
C LEU A 3 -4.17 -9.10 -15.81
N LEU A 4 -4.79 -8.48 -16.81
CA LEU A 4 -4.54 -7.14 -17.36
C LEU A 4 -3.08 -6.89 -17.75
N ASP A 5 -2.74 -7.25 -18.98
CA ASP A 5 -1.59 -6.67 -19.69
C ASP A 5 -1.99 -5.27 -20.20
N GLU A 6 -1.07 -4.32 -20.08
CA GLU A 6 -1.25 -2.89 -20.34
C GLU A 6 -1.48 -2.58 -21.83
N ALA A 7 -2.42 -1.68 -22.11
CA ALA A 7 -2.66 -1.11 -23.44
C ALA A 7 -2.35 0.39 -23.39
N GLU A 8 -1.82 0.96 -24.48
CA GLU A 8 -1.73 2.42 -24.61
C GLU A 8 -3.12 3.06 -24.45
N GLY A 9 -3.24 4.10 -23.61
CA GLY A 9 -4.47 4.90 -23.48
C GLY A 9 -5.41 4.55 -22.34
N TRP A 10 -4.93 3.92 -21.26
CA TRP A 10 -5.76 3.69 -20.07
C TRP A 10 -6.27 5.00 -19.47
N SER A 11 -7.55 5.01 -19.11
CA SER A 11 -8.18 6.06 -18.31
C SER A 11 -7.60 6.11 -16.89
N GLU A 12 -7.74 7.25 -16.21
CA GLU A 12 -7.33 7.39 -14.81
C GLU A 12 -8.02 6.37 -13.88
N GLY A 13 -9.26 6.00 -14.19
CA GLY A 13 -9.99 4.96 -13.46
C GLY A 13 -9.34 3.58 -13.58
N GLU A 14 -8.92 3.20 -14.80
CA GLU A 14 -8.24 1.92 -15.05
C GLU A 14 -6.85 1.88 -14.42
N LEU A 15 -6.10 2.98 -14.51
CA LEU A 15 -4.79 3.06 -13.87
C LEU A 15 -4.91 2.99 -12.34
N ARG A 16 -5.91 3.64 -11.75
CA ARG A 16 -6.23 3.50 -10.32
C ARG A 16 -6.56 2.06 -9.96
N TRP A 17 -7.37 1.37 -10.76
CA TRP A 17 -7.71 -0.04 -10.49
C TRP A 17 -6.48 -0.95 -10.52
N ARG A 18 -5.56 -0.73 -11.46
CA ARG A 18 -4.28 -1.47 -11.48
C ARG A 18 -3.46 -1.18 -10.23
N ASP A 19 -3.34 0.09 -9.85
CA ASP A 19 -2.59 0.49 -8.67
C ASP A 19 -3.18 -0.16 -7.41
N GLU A 20 -4.52 -0.19 -7.28
CA GLU A 20 -5.26 -0.83 -6.18
C GLU A 20 -5.09 -2.36 -6.18
N ARG A 21 -5.22 -3.01 -7.33
CA ARG A 21 -4.96 -4.45 -7.50
C ARG A 21 -3.53 -4.81 -7.09
N ASP A 22 -2.55 -4.08 -7.62
CA ASP A 22 -1.13 -4.35 -7.38
C ASP A 22 -0.79 -4.15 -5.90
N ALA A 23 -1.38 -3.14 -5.25
CA ALA A 23 -1.24 -2.89 -3.83
C ALA A 23 -1.83 -4.04 -3.01
N LEU A 24 -3.06 -4.45 -3.33
CA LEU A 24 -3.72 -5.56 -2.66
C LEU A 24 -2.92 -6.86 -2.81
N LEU A 25 -2.46 -7.20 -4.01
CA LEU A 25 -1.67 -8.41 -4.24
C LEU A 25 -0.34 -8.40 -3.46
N LEU A 26 0.31 -7.24 -3.42
CA LEU A 26 1.55 -7.07 -2.65
C LEU A 26 1.29 -7.24 -1.14
N PHE A 27 0.24 -6.62 -0.63
CA PHE A 27 -0.11 -6.63 0.79
C PHE A 27 -0.70 -7.97 1.24
N ALA A 28 -1.45 -8.65 0.37
CA ALA A 28 -1.84 -10.04 0.55
C ALA A 28 -0.62 -10.95 0.72
N LYS A 29 0.42 -10.77 -0.11
CA LYS A 29 1.69 -11.50 0.03
C LYS A 29 2.40 -11.19 1.35
N ILE A 30 2.37 -9.93 1.80
CA ILE A 30 2.85 -9.55 3.14
C ILE A 30 2.00 -10.27 4.20
N ALA A 31 0.69 -10.37 3.99
CA ALA A 31 -0.28 -11.09 4.81
C ALA A 31 -0.14 -12.62 4.81
N GLY A 32 0.86 -13.16 4.11
CA GLY A 32 1.16 -14.58 4.10
C GLY A 32 0.40 -15.38 3.03
N LEU A 33 -0.40 -14.74 2.17
CA LEU A 33 -0.97 -15.39 0.99
C LEU A 33 0.13 -15.75 0.00
N ALA A 34 0.14 -17.02 -0.45
CA ALA A 34 0.91 -17.37 -1.63
C ALA A 34 0.16 -16.92 -2.89
N PRO A 35 0.87 -16.69 -4.02
CA PRO A 35 0.24 -16.27 -5.27
C PRO A 35 -0.90 -17.17 -5.76
N ASN A 36 -0.81 -18.48 -5.49
CA ASN A 36 -1.82 -19.46 -5.92
C ASN A 36 -2.99 -19.60 -4.93
N ASP A 37 -2.87 -19.02 -3.74
CA ASP A 37 -3.83 -19.17 -2.65
C ASP A 37 -4.85 -18.02 -2.64
N PHE A 38 -4.69 -17.01 -3.51
CA PHE A 38 -5.61 -15.88 -3.61
C PHE A 38 -6.63 -16.09 -4.75
N SER A 39 -7.43 -17.15 -4.62
CA SER A 39 -8.38 -17.61 -5.64
C SER A 39 -9.42 -16.56 -6.06
N GLU A 40 -9.77 -15.67 -5.14
CA GLU A 40 -10.76 -14.61 -5.28
C GLU A 40 -10.36 -13.59 -6.35
N VAL A 41 -9.05 -13.38 -6.55
CA VAL A 41 -8.55 -12.52 -7.63
C VAL A 41 -8.76 -13.17 -9.00
N HIS A 42 -8.72 -14.50 -9.10
CA HIS A 42 -9.02 -15.21 -10.34
C HIS A 42 -10.51 -15.22 -10.68
N LEU A 43 -11.37 -15.06 -9.67
CA LEU A 43 -12.83 -14.99 -9.80
C LEU A 43 -13.36 -13.56 -9.82
N TRP A 44 -12.47 -12.57 -10.02
CA TRP A 44 -12.82 -11.16 -10.03
C TRP A 44 -13.83 -10.84 -11.14
N ASP A 45 -14.95 -10.23 -10.75
CA ASP A 45 -15.97 -9.70 -11.66
C ASP A 45 -15.71 -8.22 -11.96
N GLN A 46 -15.20 -7.97 -13.17
CA GLN A 46 -14.93 -6.62 -13.66
C GLN A 46 -16.18 -5.76 -13.78
N THR A 47 -17.35 -6.36 -14.00
CA THR A 47 -18.61 -5.63 -14.18
C THR A 47 -19.19 -5.14 -12.86
N ALA A 48 -18.83 -5.79 -11.76
CA ALA A 48 -19.15 -5.38 -10.40
C ALA A 48 -18.12 -4.40 -9.80
N ALA A 49 -16.94 -4.28 -10.42
CA ALA A 49 -15.93 -3.30 -10.03
C ALA A 49 -16.40 -1.88 -10.39
N HIS A 50 -17.00 -1.20 -9.41
CA HIS A 50 -17.35 0.23 -9.51
C HIS A 50 -16.10 1.09 -9.28
N GLY A 51 -16.18 2.16 -8.47
CA GLY A 51 -15.06 3.06 -8.19
C GLY A 51 -13.82 2.42 -7.56
N ALA A 52 -13.88 1.14 -7.18
CA ALA A 52 -12.80 0.37 -6.56
C ALA A 52 -12.65 -1.04 -7.16
N PHE A 53 -11.40 -1.49 -7.35
CA PHE A 53 -11.04 -2.83 -7.81
C PHE A 53 -11.63 -3.92 -6.91
N ILE A 54 -11.55 -3.73 -5.59
CA ILE A 54 -11.96 -4.74 -4.61
C ILE A 54 -13.47 -5.03 -4.61
N SER A 55 -14.29 -4.16 -5.21
CA SER A 55 -15.74 -4.36 -5.34
C SER A 55 -16.09 -5.60 -6.13
N GLY A 56 -15.29 -5.91 -7.16
CA GLY A 56 -15.48 -7.10 -7.99
C GLY A 56 -14.96 -8.40 -7.39
N LEU A 57 -14.29 -8.35 -6.24
CA LEU A 57 -13.76 -9.55 -5.59
C LEU A 57 -14.86 -10.26 -4.80
N THR A 58 -14.91 -11.57 -4.95
CA THR A 58 -15.73 -12.45 -4.11
C THR A 58 -15.12 -12.54 -2.72
N GLY A 59 -15.90 -12.33 -1.67
CA GLY A 59 -15.45 -12.47 -0.27
C GLY A 59 -16.61 -12.80 0.65
N THR A 60 -16.32 -13.41 1.79
CA THR A 60 -17.33 -13.68 2.82
C THR A 60 -17.52 -12.44 3.69
N ALA A 61 -18.78 -12.11 3.98
CA ALA A 61 -19.08 -11.18 5.06
C ALA A 61 -18.69 -11.87 6.37
N VAL A 62 -17.64 -11.39 7.03
CA VAL A 62 -17.28 -11.84 8.38
C VAL A 62 -18.17 -11.08 9.36
N GLN A 63 -18.95 -11.81 10.16
CA GLN A 63 -19.72 -11.18 11.24
C GLN A 63 -18.76 -10.77 12.36
N PRO A 64 -18.68 -9.47 12.69
CA PRO A 64 -17.82 -9.01 13.78
C PRO A 64 -18.37 -9.48 15.13
N THR A 65 -17.47 -9.88 16.02
CA THR A 65 -17.77 -10.08 17.45
C THR A 65 -17.58 -8.77 18.23
N LEU A 66 -18.01 -8.71 19.49
CA LEU A 66 -18.03 -7.47 20.28
C LEU A 66 -16.66 -6.77 20.47
N ASP A 67 -15.56 -7.52 20.36
CA ASP A 67 -14.18 -7.01 20.43
C ASP A 67 -13.47 -6.99 19.05
N ASP A 68 -14.21 -7.27 17.98
CA ASP A 68 -13.67 -7.34 16.63
C ASP A 68 -13.54 -5.93 16.04
N ILE A 69 -12.31 -5.53 15.72
CA ILE A 69 -12.02 -4.26 15.04
C ILE A 69 -12.22 -4.35 13.52
N ARG A 70 -12.59 -5.52 12.97
CA ARG A 70 -13.05 -5.63 11.58
C ARG A 70 -14.24 -4.72 11.33
N GLY A 71 -14.28 -4.12 10.15
CA GLY A 71 -15.27 -3.15 9.73
C GLY A 71 -15.11 -1.79 10.39
N TRP A 72 -14.23 -1.61 11.37
CA TRP A 72 -14.02 -0.31 12.02
C TRP A 72 -13.47 0.74 11.05
N VAL A 73 -12.55 0.36 10.15
CA VAL A 73 -12.04 1.26 9.11
C VAL A 73 -13.19 1.70 8.19
N GLY A 74 -13.98 0.75 7.71
CA GLY A 74 -15.15 1.04 6.88
C GLY A 74 -16.17 1.95 7.59
N ALA A 75 -16.49 1.66 8.86
CA ALA A 75 -17.41 2.44 9.66
C ALA A 75 -16.89 3.86 9.94
N ARG A 76 -15.59 4.03 10.19
CA ARG A 76 -14.96 5.33 10.42
C ARG A 76 -15.11 6.25 9.21
N PHE A 77 -15.02 5.70 8.01
CA PHE A 77 -14.92 6.47 6.77
C PHE A 77 -16.17 6.43 5.88
N SER A 78 -17.26 5.80 6.34
CA SER A 78 -18.50 5.63 5.56
C SER A 78 -19.16 6.93 5.08
N GLY A 79 -18.79 8.08 5.64
CA GLY A 79 -19.33 9.40 5.28
C GLY A 79 -18.51 10.20 4.24
N ILE A 80 -17.32 9.73 3.87
CA ILE A 80 -16.38 10.48 3.02
C ILE A 80 -16.75 10.45 1.54
N GLY A 81 -17.33 9.34 1.08
CA GLY A 81 -17.60 9.10 -0.33
C GLY A 81 -18.02 7.65 -0.54
N GLU A 82 -17.33 6.96 -1.43
CA GLU A 82 -17.51 5.51 -1.62
C GLU A 82 -16.56 4.77 -0.67
N THR A 83 -17.08 3.79 0.06
CA THR A 83 -16.28 2.92 0.94
C THR A 83 -16.67 1.49 0.71
N VAL A 84 -15.69 0.67 0.34
CA VAL A 84 -15.88 -0.75 0.02
C VAL A 84 -15.03 -1.56 0.97
N VAL A 85 -15.65 -2.53 1.63
CA VAL A 85 -14.97 -3.43 2.58
C VAL A 85 -15.05 -4.86 2.06
N ARG A 86 -13.93 -5.58 2.14
CA ARG A 86 -13.82 -7.02 1.86
C ARG A 86 -12.95 -7.67 2.92
N THR A 87 -13.31 -8.85 3.35
CA THR A 87 -12.54 -9.63 4.32
C THR A 87 -12.12 -10.94 3.68
N PHE A 88 -10.88 -11.34 3.94
CA PHE A 88 -10.28 -12.57 3.42
C PHE A 88 -9.70 -13.35 4.59
N ALA A 89 -10.17 -14.58 4.76
CA ALA A 89 -9.69 -15.47 5.81
C ALA A 89 -9.62 -16.92 5.29
N SER A 90 -8.60 -17.65 5.72
CA SER A 90 -8.52 -19.10 5.53
C SER A 90 -8.11 -19.77 6.84
N GLY A 91 -8.97 -20.69 7.30
CA GLY A 91 -8.78 -21.46 8.54
C GLY A 91 -8.36 -22.92 8.32
N GLY A 92 -7.94 -23.30 7.10
CA GLY A 92 -7.65 -24.70 6.75
C GLY A 92 -6.23 -24.92 6.23
N GLY A 93 -5.51 -25.88 6.83
CA GLY A 93 -4.20 -26.35 6.34
C GLY A 93 -2.98 -25.75 7.05
N ASN A 94 -1.80 -25.86 6.43
CA ASN A 94 -0.51 -25.51 7.02
C ASN A 94 -0.23 -23.99 7.08
N ARG A 95 -1.16 -23.14 6.61
CA ARG A 95 -1.04 -21.68 6.52
C ARG A 95 -2.41 -21.03 6.71
N SER A 96 -2.52 -20.11 7.67
CA SER A 96 -3.71 -19.29 7.91
C SER A 96 -3.40 -17.83 7.58
N TYR A 97 -4.35 -17.17 6.94
CA TYR A 97 -4.36 -15.71 6.74
C TYR A 97 -5.71 -15.15 7.19
N ASP A 98 -5.68 -13.89 7.62
CA ASP A 98 -6.84 -13.19 8.13
C ASP A 98 -6.60 -11.69 8.00
N PHE A 99 -7.26 -11.06 7.03
CA PHE A 99 -7.13 -9.63 6.82
C PHE A 99 -8.39 -9.03 6.20
N GLU A 100 -8.59 -7.75 6.49
CA GLU A 100 -9.62 -6.91 5.89
C GLU A 100 -8.98 -5.91 4.94
N VAL A 101 -9.70 -5.62 3.87
CA VAL A 101 -9.33 -4.63 2.87
C VAL A 101 -10.45 -3.63 2.77
N THR A 102 -10.14 -2.36 2.99
CA THR A 102 -11.08 -1.25 2.86
C THR A 102 -10.55 -0.27 1.81
N SER A 103 -11.31 -0.07 0.74
CA SER A 103 -11.04 0.97 -0.26
C SER A 103 -11.93 2.16 0.04
N ILE A 104 -11.33 3.34 0.14
CA ILE A 104 -12.00 4.59 0.51
C ILE A 104 -11.71 5.61 -0.58
N THR A 105 -12.76 6.07 -1.24
CA THR A 105 -12.70 7.03 -2.34
C THR A 105 -13.47 8.28 -1.96
N ASP A 106 -12.78 9.43 -1.93
CA ASP A 106 -13.39 10.74 -1.71
C ASP A 106 -14.48 11.00 -2.76
N ARG A 107 -15.61 11.60 -2.34
CA ARG A 107 -16.74 11.88 -3.22
C ARG A 107 -16.32 12.63 -4.50
N ARG A 108 -15.37 13.56 -4.41
CA ARG A 108 -14.87 14.31 -5.57
C ARG A 108 -14.23 13.40 -6.63
N VAL A 109 -13.49 12.39 -6.18
CA VAL A 109 -12.87 11.39 -7.07
C VAL A 109 -13.92 10.42 -7.61
N ALA A 110 -14.89 10.02 -6.79
CA ALA A 110 -16.02 9.22 -7.24
C ALA A 110 -16.86 9.93 -8.32
N ASP A 111 -17.00 11.26 -8.21
CA ASP A 111 -17.69 12.12 -9.18
C ASP A 111 -16.85 12.42 -10.45
N GLY A 112 -15.68 11.79 -10.60
CA GLY A 112 -14.86 11.85 -11.80
C GLY A 112 -13.68 12.82 -11.77
N ARG A 113 -13.33 13.39 -10.61
CA ARG A 113 -12.04 14.09 -10.49
C ARG A 113 -10.88 13.11 -10.43
N GLU A 114 -9.72 13.58 -10.86
CA GLU A 114 -8.47 12.85 -10.70
C GLU A 114 -8.15 12.62 -9.21
N GLY A 115 -7.62 11.44 -8.91
CA GLY A 115 -7.14 11.05 -7.60
C GLY A 115 -5.95 10.10 -7.73
N SER A 116 -5.13 10.04 -6.69
CA SER A 116 -4.02 9.09 -6.55
C SER A 116 -4.30 8.11 -5.41
N LEU A 117 -3.71 6.93 -5.49
CA LEU A 117 -3.82 5.91 -4.47
C LEU A 117 -2.62 5.94 -3.51
N ASP A 118 -2.92 6.01 -2.21
CA ASP A 118 -2.00 5.51 -1.19
C ASP A 118 -2.55 4.23 -0.57
N ALA A 119 -1.69 3.22 -0.50
CA ALA A 119 -2.03 1.93 0.08
C ALA A 119 -1.39 1.80 1.48
N TYR A 120 -2.21 1.47 2.46
CA TYR A 120 -1.85 1.28 3.85
C TYR A 120 -1.90 -0.20 4.18
N TYR A 121 -0.83 -0.68 4.81
CA TYR A 121 -0.77 -2.00 5.39
C TYR A 121 -0.58 -1.85 6.90
N TYR A 122 -1.49 -2.41 7.68
CA TYR A 122 -1.46 -2.37 9.12
C TYR A 122 -1.56 -3.77 9.71
N HIS A 123 -0.53 -4.20 10.43
CA HIS A 123 -0.55 -5.45 11.17
C HIS A 123 -0.96 -5.21 12.61
N VAL A 124 -2.08 -5.79 13.03
CA VAL A 124 -2.71 -5.51 14.33
C VAL A 124 -1.83 -5.97 15.49
N GLU A 125 -1.37 -7.21 15.45
CA GLU A 125 -0.63 -7.84 16.56
C GLU A 125 0.66 -7.07 16.91
N THR A 126 1.39 -6.59 15.89
CA THR A 126 2.64 -5.85 16.09
C THR A 126 2.50 -4.34 15.92
N GLN A 127 1.27 -3.85 15.71
CA GLN A 127 0.97 -2.45 15.44
C GLN A 127 1.90 -1.85 14.39
N THR A 128 2.15 -2.59 13.31
CA THR A 128 3.14 -2.24 12.29
C THR A 128 2.45 -1.62 11.09
N LEU A 129 2.82 -0.39 10.77
CA LEU A 129 2.31 0.39 9.67
C LEU A 129 3.34 0.44 8.53
N VAL A 130 2.87 0.21 7.32
CA VAL A 130 3.59 0.45 6.06
C VAL A 130 2.65 1.15 5.11
N ILE A 131 3.19 2.10 4.36
CA ILE A 131 2.45 2.95 3.43
C ILE A 131 3.18 2.89 2.10
N LEU A 132 2.44 2.61 1.05
CA LEU A 132 2.93 2.57 -0.31
C LEU A 132 2.17 3.61 -1.13
N ARG A 133 2.86 4.69 -1.50
CA ARG A 133 2.34 5.72 -2.36
C ARG A 133 2.68 5.42 -3.82
N TYR A 134 1.67 5.45 -4.67
CA TYR A 134 1.82 5.23 -6.10
C TYR A 134 2.14 6.56 -6.79
N VAL A 135 3.24 6.60 -7.54
CA VAL A 135 3.65 7.79 -8.28
C VAL A 135 3.96 7.44 -9.73
N ARG A 136 3.55 8.32 -10.64
CA ARG A 136 3.83 8.21 -12.06
C ARG A 136 4.78 9.35 -12.47
N PRO A 137 5.96 9.04 -13.03
CA PRO A 137 6.82 10.04 -13.63
C PRO A 137 6.21 10.52 -14.95
N ASP A 138 6.65 11.69 -15.41
CA ASP A 138 6.34 12.19 -16.75
C ASP A 138 6.94 11.26 -17.83
N PRO A 139 6.50 11.36 -19.10
CA PRO A 139 7.01 10.51 -20.18
C PRO A 139 8.52 10.59 -20.40
N ASN A 140 9.16 11.68 -19.98
CA ASN A 140 10.61 11.86 -20.00
C ASN A 140 11.34 11.16 -18.83
N GLY A 141 10.61 10.43 -17.98
CA GLY A 141 11.13 9.73 -16.81
C GLY A 141 11.45 10.64 -15.62
N LEU A 142 10.96 11.88 -15.62
CA LEU A 142 11.21 12.86 -14.55
C LEU A 142 9.97 13.00 -13.66
N PHE A 143 10.16 13.34 -12.39
CA PHE A 143 9.04 13.76 -11.55
C PHE A 143 8.60 15.19 -11.90
N SER A 144 7.31 15.35 -12.17
CA SER A 144 6.70 16.67 -12.38
C SER A 144 6.73 17.50 -11.10
N SER A 145 6.64 18.83 -11.26
CA SER A 145 6.52 19.76 -10.12
C SER A 145 5.29 19.47 -9.27
N ASP A 146 4.19 19.05 -9.89
CA ASP A 146 2.96 18.70 -9.18
C ASP A 146 3.12 17.41 -8.37
N ALA A 147 3.77 16.38 -8.93
CA ALA A 147 4.07 15.14 -8.21
C ALA A 147 4.95 15.42 -6.99
N ARG A 148 5.97 16.29 -7.13
CA ARG A 148 6.81 16.76 -6.02
C ARG A 148 5.98 17.47 -4.95
N HIS A 149 5.15 18.44 -5.36
CA HIS A 149 4.32 19.20 -4.44
C HIS A 149 3.36 18.31 -3.64
N ARG A 150 2.69 17.34 -4.31
CA ARG A 150 1.80 16.37 -3.64
C ARG A 150 2.55 15.45 -2.68
N LEU A 151 3.81 15.09 -2.99
CA LEU A 151 4.68 14.32 -2.10
C LEU A 151 5.09 15.11 -0.86
N ASP A 152 5.46 16.38 -1.04
CA ASP A 152 5.85 17.27 0.04
C ASP A 152 4.66 17.59 0.96
N GLU A 153 3.49 17.87 0.37
CA GLU A 153 2.27 18.16 1.12
C GLU A 153 1.89 16.98 2.01
N PHE A 154 1.87 15.77 1.45
CA PHE A 154 1.57 14.56 2.20
C PHE A 154 2.55 14.32 3.35
N HIS A 155 3.86 14.39 3.08
CA HIS A 155 4.86 14.22 4.11
C HIS A 155 4.75 15.28 5.20
N SER A 156 4.44 16.53 4.83
CA SER A 156 4.21 17.60 5.80
C SER A 156 3.02 17.31 6.73
N ARG A 157 1.93 16.70 6.21
CA ARG A 157 0.75 16.33 7.00
C ARG A 157 1.02 15.11 7.88
N VAL A 158 1.70 14.09 7.35
CA VAL A 158 2.09 12.89 8.11
C VAL A 158 3.05 13.21 9.25
N ARG A 159 4.03 14.10 9.03
CA ARG A 159 4.98 14.52 10.08
C ARG A 159 4.34 15.30 11.22
N ARG A 160 3.21 15.98 10.98
CA ARG A 160 2.49 16.74 12.01
C ARG A 160 1.72 15.83 12.98
N LEU A 161 1.50 14.57 12.62
CA LEU A 161 0.74 13.65 13.45
C LEU A 161 1.63 13.08 14.56
N PRO A 162 1.15 13.01 15.83
CA PRO A 162 1.99 12.62 16.95
C PRO A 162 2.53 11.20 16.77
N ARG A 163 3.85 11.06 16.64
CA ARG A 163 4.53 9.76 16.77
C ARG A 163 4.75 9.48 18.25
N ARG A 164 4.02 8.53 18.82
CA ARG A 164 4.34 7.96 20.14
C ARG A 164 4.94 6.58 19.94
N ALA A 165 6.23 6.41 20.22
CA ALA A 165 6.75 5.15 20.77
C ALA A 165 8.18 5.32 21.32
N ARG A 166 8.38 4.86 22.56
CA ARG A 166 9.68 4.38 23.06
C ARG A 166 9.97 3.03 22.40
N GLN A 167 11.11 2.90 21.73
CA GLN A 167 11.63 1.62 21.25
C GLN A 167 12.02 0.74 22.45
N SER A 168 11.81 -0.57 22.33
CA SER A 168 12.52 -1.55 23.16
C SER A 168 13.94 -1.71 22.65
N ALA A 169 14.91 -1.95 23.52
CA ALA A 169 16.31 -2.14 23.14
C ALA A 169 16.53 -3.38 22.25
N ASP A 170 15.60 -4.33 22.25
CA ASP A 170 15.70 -5.62 21.55
C ASP A 170 14.99 -5.65 20.19
N ASP A 171 14.27 -4.57 19.81
CA ASP A 171 13.59 -4.46 18.52
C ASP A 171 14.55 -3.85 17.48
N TYR A 172 15.09 -4.68 16.59
CA TYR A 172 15.86 -4.19 15.44
C TYR A 172 14.91 -3.85 14.27
N SER A 173 15.25 -2.87 13.43
CA SER A 173 14.55 -2.54 12.18
C SER A 173 15.57 -2.02 11.16
N LEU A 174 15.39 -2.32 9.86
CA LEU A 174 16.25 -1.77 8.81
C LEU A 174 15.85 -0.34 8.46
N LEU A 175 14.55 -0.05 8.49
CA LEU A 175 14.00 1.27 8.22
C LEU A 175 12.67 1.44 8.97
N GLU A 176 12.61 2.45 9.84
CA GLU A 176 11.43 2.76 10.64
C GLU A 176 10.46 3.70 9.94
N ASP A 177 10.89 4.40 8.88
CA ASP A 177 9.96 5.19 8.09
C ASP A 177 8.97 4.25 7.40
N PRO A 178 7.65 4.42 7.64
CA PRO A 178 6.66 3.54 7.06
C PRO A 178 6.37 3.87 5.59
N LEU A 179 6.87 4.99 5.05
CA LEU A 179 6.51 5.48 3.73
C LEU A 179 7.47 5.02 2.64
N PHE A 180 6.90 4.37 1.64
CA PHE A 180 7.57 3.89 0.45
C PHE A 180 6.85 4.39 -0.79
N LEU A 181 7.61 4.54 -1.88
CA LEU A 181 7.12 5.03 -3.16
C LEU A 181 7.22 3.92 -4.19
N ARG A 182 6.09 3.56 -4.79
CA ARG A 182 6.06 2.71 -5.98
C ARG A 182 6.00 3.61 -7.20
N ILE A 183 7.09 3.61 -7.96
CA ILE A 183 7.16 4.36 -9.22
C ILE A 183 6.75 3.41 -10.34
N HIS A 184 5.67 3.76 -11.04
CA HIS A 184 5.29 3.04 -12.26
C HIS A 184 6.10 3.54 -13.45
N GLU A 185 6.55 2.61 -14.30
CA GLU A 185 7.19 3.00 -15.55
C GLU A 185 6.14 3.53 -16.53
N PRO A 186 6.50 4.53 -17.35
CA PRO A 186 5.61 5.05 -18.39
C PRO A 186 5.49 4.13 -19.61
N VAL A 187 6.26 3.03 -19.68
CA VAL A 187 6.28 2.09 -20.81
C VAL A 187 5.52 0.81 -20.43
N PRO A 188 4.65 0.27 -21.30
CA PRO A 188 3.88 -0.93 -21.00
C PRO A 188 4.78 -2.15 -20.76
N PHE A 189 4.40 -2.97 -19.78
CA PHE A 189 5.00 -4.29 -19.55
C PHE A 189 4.95 -5.14 -20.83
N THR A 190 6.11 -5.44 -21.42
CA THR A 190 6.19 -6.41 -22.52
C THR A 190 6.50 -7.81 -21.98
N VAL A 191 6.00 -8.83 -22.67
CA VAL A 191 6.16 -10.28 -22.37
C VAL A 191 7.61 -10.79 -22.33
N ALA A 192 8.63 -9.94 -22.58
CA ALA A 192 10.03 -10.33 -22.67
C ALA A 192 10.82 -10.29 -21.34
N LEU A 193 10.22 -9.91 -20.22
CA LEU A 193 10.92 -9.71 -18.94
C LEU A 193 10.81 -10.91 -18.00
N HIS A 194 11.51 -11.99 -18.34
CA HIS A 194 11.80 -13.07 -17.39
C HIS A 194 12.87 -12.67 -16.33
N ARG A 195 13.28 -11.39 -16.28
CA ARG A 195 14.31 -10.86 -15.38
C ARG A 195 13.89 -9.46 -14.88
N THR A 196 13.45 -9.38 -13.62
CA THR A 196 13.28 -8.18 -12.76
C THR A 196 12.22 -7.12 -13.12
N SER A 197 11.11 -7.22 -12.37
CA SER A 197 10.01 -6.28 -11.98
C SER A 197 9.91 -4.86 -12.58
N SER A 198 8.80 -4.57 -13.26
CA SER A 198 8.29 -3.17 -13.31
C SER A 198 7.48 -2.89 -12.03
N GLY A 199 7.84 -1.78 -11.36
CA GLY A 199 7.39 -1.43 -10.02
C GLY A 199 8.51 -1.52 -8.97
N ALA A 200 9.57 -0.74 -9.17
CA ALA A 200 10.59 -0.54 -8.14
C ALA A 200 9.99 0.25 -6.96
N ILE A 201 10.24 -0.25 -5.74
CA ILE A 201 9.77 0.36 -4.49
C ILE A 201 10.95 1.06 -3.82
N TYR A 202 10.79 2.35 -3.53
CA TYR A 202 11.84 3.19 -2.98
C TYR A 202 11.48 3.66 -1.57
N PRO A 203 12.45 3.71 -0.64
CA PRO A 203 12.30 4.48 0.58
C PRO A 203 11.98 5.94 0.26
N TYR A 204 11.04 6.54 0.97
CA TYR A 204 10.64 7.93 0.75
C TYR A 204 11.81 8.92 0.82
N ASP A 205 12.64 8.80 1.86
CA ASP A 205 13.80 9.68 2.10
C ASP A 205 14.83 9.66 0.97
N GLN A 206 14.96 8.52 0.27
CA GLN A 206 15.84 8.44 -0.88
C GLN A 206 15.33 9.28 -2.05
N VAL A 207 14.01 9.24 -2.29
CA VAL A 207 13.40 9.98 -3.40
C VAL A 207 13.38 11.47 -3.09
N THR A 208 13.05 11.86 -1.86
CA THR A 208 13.10 13.28 -1.47
C THR A 208 14.50 13.84 -1.50
N ALA A 209 15.51 13.12 -1.02
CA ALA A 209 16.91 13.54 -1.13
C ALA A 209 17.33 13.76 -2.59
N ALA A 210 16.92 12.85 -3.50
CA ALA A 210 17.17 13.00 -4.92
C ALA A 210 16.42 14.20 -5.54
N ILE A 211 15.18 14.45 -5.12
CA ILE A 211 14.39 15.62 -5.55
C ILE A 211 15.04 16.92 -5.08
N SER A 212 15.45 17.00 -3.81
CA SER A 212 16.10 18.18 -3.24
C SER A 212 17.41 18.51 -3.95
N ALA A 213 18.24 17.49 -4.22
CA ALA A 213 19.48 17.67 -4.98
C ALA A 213 19.24 18.19 -6.41
N ALA A 214 18.14 17.80 -7.05
CA ALA A 214 17.75 18.34 -8.36
C ALA A 214 17.18 19.76 -8.29
N GLY A 215 16.46 20.09 -7.21
CA GLY A 215 15.79 21.39 -7.01
C GLY A 215 16.73 22.60 -6.92
N GLU A 216 18.00 22.40 -6.53
CA GLU A 216 19.02 23.45 -6.53
C GLU A 216 19.31 24.02 -7.93
N THR A 217 18.87 23.33 -9.00
CA THR A 217 19.18 23.68 -10.39
C THR A 217 17.99 24.23 -11.20
N SER A 218 16.82 24.46 -10.59
CA SER A 218 15.58 24.90 -11.29
C SER A 218 15.08 23.94 -12.39
N LEU A 219 15.53 22.68 -12.37
CA LEU A 219 15.18 21.63 -13.35
C LEU A 219 14.02 20.73 -12.84
N PRO A 220 13.35 19.99 -13.76
CA PRO A 220 12.43 18.90 -13.42
C PRO A 220 13.06 17.84 -12.48
N GLY A 221 12.24 16.87 -12.03
CA GLY A 221 12.62 15.72 -11.18
C GLY A 221 13.98 15.12 -11.50
N PRO A 222 14.70 14.49 -10.54
CA PRO A 222 15.74 13.55 -10.94
C PRO A 222 15.09 12.46 -11.81
N PRO A 223 15.79 11.96 -12.85
CA PRO A 223 15.27 10.85 -13.63
C PRO A 223 15.13 9.60 -12.76
N VAL A 224 14.12 8.77 -13.03
CA VAL A 224 13.92 7.49 -12.29
C VAL A 224 15.21 6.66 -12.28
N GLY A 225 15.97 6.65 -13.38
CA GLY A 225 17.26 5.96 -13.49
C GLY A 225 18.38 6.49 -12.58
N ALA A 226 18.24 7.68 -11.98
CA ALA A 226 19.18 8.20 -10.98
C ALA A 226 18.94 7.61 -9.57
N LEU A 227 17.80 6.93 -9.35
CA LEU A 227 17.51 6.27 -8.08
C LEU A 227 18.23 4.92 -8.03
N THR A 228 19.41 4.91 -7.41
CA THR A 228 20.34 3.78 -7.45
C THR A 228 19.96 2.55 -6.63
N ARG A 229 19.10 2.69 -5.61
CA ARG A 229 18.72 1.59 -4.70
C ARG A 229 17.21 1.46 -4.68
N HIS A 230 16.70 0.27 -4.96
CA HIS A 230 15.28 -0.02 -4.89
C HIS A 230 15.05 -1.42 -4.33
N LEU A 231 13.85 -1.63 -3.80
CA LEU A 231 13.34 -2.92 -3.41
C LEU A 231 12.47 -3.45 -4.54
N VAL A 232 12.75 -4.67 -4.99
CA VAL A 232 11.81 -5.38 -5.85
C VAL A 232 10.61 -5.83 -4.99
N PRO A 233 9.39 -5.94 -5.56
CA PRO A 233 8.17 -6.24 -4.79
C PRO A 233 8.28 -7.49 -3.89
N THR A 234 9.01 -8.52 -4.32
CA THR A 234 9.21 -9.73 -3.54
C THR A 234 10.07 -9.50 -2.29
N ASP A 235 11.16 -8.73 -2.41
CA ASP A 235 12.02 -8.42 -1.28
C ASP A 235 11.33 -7.48 -0.31
N PHE A 236 10.65 -6.46 -0.83
CA PHE A 236 9.82 -5.57 -0.04
C PHE A 236 8.80 -6.36 0.78
N ALA A 237 8.01 -7.23 0.15
CA ALA A 237 6.99 -8.01 0.83
C ALA A 237 7.58 -8.89 1.94
N ARG A 238 8.71 -9.55 1.67
CA ARG A 238 9.42 -10.36 2.66
C ARG A 238 9.90 -9.52 3.84
N LEU A 239 10.57 -8.41 3.58
CA LEU A 239 11.12 -7.55 4.63
C LEU A 239 10.03 -6.91 5.50
N VAL A 240 8.91 -6.49 4.92
CA VAL A 240 7.76 -5.98 5.70
C VAL A 240 7.11 -7.10 6.52
N ARG A 241 6.86 -8.26 5.90
CA ARG A 241 6.25 -9.42 6.58
C ARG A 241 7.08 -9.85 7.79
N ASP A 242 8.39 -9.91 7.64
CA ASP A 242 9.33 -10.34 8.68
C ASP A 242 9.63 -9.18 9.67
N GLY A 243 9.06 -7.99 9.44
CA GLY A 243 9.09 -6.85 10.35
C GLY A 243 10.31 -5.94 10.23
N TRP A 244 11.16 -6.10 9.22
CA TRP A 244 12.35 -5.27 9.02
C TRP A 244 12.05 -3.86 8.51
N LEU A 245 10.92 -3.68 7.83
CA LEU A 245 10.48 -2.41 7.27
C LEU A 245 9.13 -2.01 7.87
N GLY A 246 8.97 -0.72 8.12
CA GLY A 246 7.73 -0.13 8.63
C GLY A 246 7.86 0.43 10.03
N ALA A 247 6.91 1.29 10.39
CA ALA A 247 6.82 1.86 11.73
C ALA A 247 6.08 0.90 12.65
N ARG A 248 6.71 0.48 13.74
CA ARG A 248 6.09 -0.37 14.76
C ARG A 248 5.45 0.45 15.87
N ARG A 249 4.56 -0.19 16.65
CA ARG A 249 3.87 0.41 17.80
C ARG A 249 3.10 1.68 17.43
N VAL A 250 2.59 1.74 16.20
CA VAL A 250 1.73 2.82 15.74
C VAL A 250 0.30 2.46 16.15
N PRO A 251 -0.36 3.20 17.06
CA PRO A 251 -1.76 2.92 17.38
C PRO A 251 -2.64 3.02 16.13
N LEU A 252 -3.65 2.18 16.06
CA LEU A 252 -4.54 2.12 14.90
C LEU A 252 -5.22 3.48 14.64
N GLU A 253 -5.58 4.21 15.69
CA GLU A 253 -6.17 5.55 15.59
C GLU A 253 -5.20 6.57 14.97
N VAL A 254 -3.90 6.46 15.28
CA VAL A 254 -2.88 7.30 14.66
C VAL A 254 -2.76 6.95 13.19
N ALA A 255 -2.70 5.66 12.84
CA ALA A 255 -2.67 5.22 11.44
C ALA A 255 -3.89 5.74 10.66
N MET A 256 -5.09 5.73 11.26
CA MET A 256 -6.27 6.26 10.59
C MET A 256 -6.27 7.78 10.44
N GLY A 257 -5.65 8.54 11.34
CA GLY A 257 -5.42 9.96 11.12
C GLY A 257 -4.59 10.22 9.86
N TRP A 258 -3.71 9.29 9.49
CA TRP A 258 -2.88 9.39 8.28
C TRP A 258 -3.68 8.99 7.03
N VAL A 259 -4.56 8.00 7.14
CA VAL A 259 -5.54 7.64 6.09
C VAL A 259 -6.46 8.83 5.81
N GLU A 260 -6.94 9.52 6.84
CA GLU A 260 -7.77 10.72 6.69
C GLU A 260 -7.04 11.83 5.93
N ALA A 261 -5.78 12.12 6.31
CA ALA A 261 -4.95 13.08 5.60
C ALA A 261 -4.65 12.67 4.14
N THR A 262 -4.61 11.37 3.86
CA THR A 262 -4.47 10.83 2.50
C THR A 262 -5.69 11.14 1.67
N ILE A 263 -6.87 10.83 2.18
CA ILE A 263 -8.12 11.04 1.45
C ILE A 263 -8.25 12.52 1.09
N ASP A 264 -7.90 13.43 1.99
CA ASP A 264 -7.94 14.86 1.71
C ASP A 264 -7.00 15.32 0.58
N THR A 265 -5.86 14.64 0.39
CA THR A 265 -4.77 15.06 -0.51
C THR A 265 -4.68 14.24 -1.80
N ALA A 266 -4.74 12.93 -1.67
CA ALA A 266 -4.67 11.94 -2.74
C ALA A 266 -6.06 11.55 -3.25
N GLY A 267 -7.10 11.64 -2.42
CA GLY A 267 -8.47 11.31 -2.80
C GLY A 267 -8.84 9.83 -2.74
N VAL A 268 -7.86 8.91 -2.69
CA VAL A 268 -8.11 7.47 -2.57
C VAL A 268 -7.13 6.82 -1.59
N ALA A 269 -7.66 6.00 -0.69
CA ALA A 269 -6.87 5.18 0.22
C ALA A 269 -7.33 3.72 0.18
N LEU A 270 -6.38 2.80 0.03
CA LEU A 270 -6.61 1.36 0.22
C LEU A 270 -5.99 0.95 1.55
N VAL A 271 -6.76 0.40 2.47
CA VAL A 271 -6.29 -0.01 3.79
C VAL A 271 -6.41 -1.52 3.93
N VAL A 272 -5.30 -2.20 4.14
CA VAL A 272 -5.22 -3.63 4.47
C VAL A 272 -4.89 -3.77 5.95
N VAL A 273 -5.84 -4.29 6.72
CA VAL A 273 -5.68 -4.58 8.15
C VAL A 273 -5.50 -6.08 8.32
N ASP A 274 -4.32 -6.49 8.76
CA ASP A 274 -3.94 -7.88 8.96
C ASP A 274 -4.07 -8.29 10.44
N PHE A 275 -4.94 -9.26 10.69
CA PHE A 275 -5.30 -9.77 12.01
C PHE A 275 -4.54 -11.05 12.39
N SER A 276 -3.65 -11.53 11.52
CA SER A 276 -2.92 -12.74 11.83
C SER A 276 -2.07 -12.58 13.09
N LEU A 277 -2.05 -13.63 13.91
CA LEU A 277 -1.26 -13.68 15.15
C LEU A 277 0.21 -14.04 14.90
N ARG A 278 0.67 -13.93 13.65
CA ARG A 278 2.02 -14.37 13.29
C ARG A 278 3.04 -13.42 13.90
N GLN A 279 4.04 -14.00 14.54
CA GLN A 279 5.16 -13.22 15.05
C GLN A 279 5.97 -12.63 13.90
N ARG A 280 6.29 -11.34 14.00
CA ARG A 280 7.23 -10.67 13.09
C ARG A 280 8.55 -10.48 13.80
N GLY A 281 9.49 -11.37 13.51
CA GLY A 281 10.75 -11.45 14.21
C GLY A 281 11.92 -11.19 13.29
N ASN A 282 12.58 -10.05 13.51
CA ASN A 282 13.94 -9.77 13.05
C ASN A 282 14.95 -9.70 14.21
N GLY A 283 14.53 -10.17 15.40
CA GLY A 283 15.33 -10.17 16.62
C GLY A 283 14.53 -10.48 17.90
N SER A 284 13.23 -10.17 17.93
CA SER A 284 12.36 -10.48 19.07
C SER A 284 12.09 -11.99 19.14
N GLY A 285 12.65 -12.61 20.17
CA GLY A 285 12.49 -13.99 20.62
C GLY A 285 11.57 -14.88 19.81
N ILE A 286 12.17 -15.71 18.94
CA ILE A 286 11.67 -17.07 18.75
C ILE A 286 11.52 -17.63 20.16
N LYS A 287 10.30 -17.66 20.70
CA LYS A 287 10.02 -18.52 21.84
C LYS A 287 10.22 -19.93 21.31
N THR A 288 11.42 -20.47 21.49
CA THR A 288 11.64 -21.91 21.47
C THR A 288 10.63 -22.48 22.45
N GLN A 289 9.61 -23.16 21.93
CA GLN A 289 8.80 -24.04 22.75
C GLN A 289 9.77 -25.02 23.41
N VAL A 290 9.86 -24.95 24.73
CA VAL A 290 10.41 -26.01 25.58
C VAL A 290 9.24 -26.86 26.04
#